data_AF-A0A8H5LHB9-F1
#
_entry.id   AF-A0A8H5LHB9-F1
#
_cell.length_a   1.000
_cell.length_b   1.000
_cell.length_c   1.000
_cell.angle_alpha   90.00
_cell.angle_beta   90.00
_cell.angle_gamma   90.00
#
_symmetry.space_group_name_H-M   'P 1'
#
loop_
_entity.id
_entity.type
_entity.pdbx_description
1 polymer ?
#
loop_
_entity_poly.entity_id
_entity_poly.type
_entity_poly.pdbx_seq_one_letter_code
_entity_poly.pdbx_strand_id
1 'polypeptide(L)'
;MAQVQLPQVILPQFPLGISVSVPDAPSNPPSSADVTRAQEYLVAIWDEKQKPHSTVSDDEFAEAMRYKSDIDSSFNLSRAGVAPGHALPAHMGLSQIMVLLTNIKTSVTDFNTQLTDLNTKLKSEHVEAKRECAALRNYHKASGLTIPYEIIDFVDGSDPTQNNGNRLGLPALTNAQALINLDHNDAQKYLQGYGIRPNRIPGPALARRKRLARIIRCSVPMSSD
;
A
#
# COMPACT_ATOMS: atom_id res chain seq x y z
N MET A 1 -2.36 21.10 51.02
CA MET A 1 -1.47 20.22 50.23
C MET A 1 -2.29 19.01 49.82
N ALA A 2 -2.71 18.92 48.56
CA ALA A 2 -3.47 17.76 48.08
C ALA A 2 -2.50 16.59 47.91
N GLN A 3 -2.74 15.49 48.63
CA GLN A 3 -2.00 14.24 48.41
C GLN A 3 -2.30 13.75 46.99
N VAL A 4 -1.28 13.65 46.15
CA VAL A 4 -1.38 13.02 44.84
C VAL A 4 -1.56 11.52 45.08
N GLN A 5 -2.78 11.04 44.89
CA GLN A 5 -3.12 9.63 45.06
C GLN A 5 -2.56 8.86 43.85
N LEU A 6 -1.52 8.05 44.10
CA LEU A 6 -0.87 7.26 43.08
C LEU A 6 -1.83 6.19 42.52
N PRO A 7 -1.71 5.88 41.22
CA PRO A 7 -2.57 4.90 40.55
C PRO A 7 -2.43 3.49 41.18
N GLN A 8 -3.54 2.94 41.68
CA GLN A 8 -3.61 1.60 42.24
C GLN A 8 -3.83 0.51 41.19
N VAL A 9 -2.81 -0.32 40.93
CA VAL A 9 -2.86 -1.51 40.07
C VAL A 9 -3.46 -2.70 40.83
N ILE A 10 -4.31 -3.50 40.18
CA ILE A 10 -4.84 -4.77 40.71
C ILE A 10 -3.72 -5.81 40.62
N LEU A 11 -3.29 -6.32 41.76
CA LEU A 11 -2.21 -7.30 41.86
C LEU A 11 -2.77 -8.73 41.75
N PRO A 12 -2.08 -9.65 41.06
CA PRO A 12 -2.47 -11.05 41.04
C PRO A 12 -2.43 -11.63 42.46
N GLN A 13 -3.47 -12.37 42.85
CA GLN A 13 -3.49 -13.10 44.12
C GLN A 13 -2.75 -14.43 43.98
N PHE A 14 -2.00 -14.80 45.00
CA PHE A 14 -1.18 -16.02 45.01
C PHE A 14 -2.04 -17.29 45.04
N PRO A 15 -1.60 -18.36 44.37
CA PRO A 15 -2.20 -19.69 44.52
C PRO A 15 -1.88 -20.25 45.90
N LEU A 16 -2.90 -20.82 46.54
CA LEU A 16 -2.76 -21.53 47.81
C LEU A 16 -2.21 -22.94 47.55
N GLY A 17 -0.94 -23.17 47.88
CA GLY A 17 -0.39 -24.53 48.01
C GLY A 17 1.03 -24.77 47.48
N ILE A 18 2.02 -23.95 47.86
CA ILE A 18 3.35 -23.96 47.22
C ILE A 18 4.46 -24.52 48.13
N SER A 19 5.36 -25.31 47.56
CA SER A 19 6.58 -25.85 48.19
C SER A 19 7.75 -24.84 48.33
N VAL A 20 7.63 -23.66 47.71
CA VAL A 20 8.63 -22.58 47.73
C VAL A 20 7.99 -21.33 48.37
N SER A 21 8.76 -20.59 49.17
CA SER A 21 8.26 -19.39 49.84
C SER A 21 7.71 -18.37 48.84
N VAL A 22 6.45 -18.03 49.02
CA VAL A 22 5.75 -17.00 48.25
C VAL A 22 6.39 -15.64 48.54
N PRO A 23 6.65 -14.79 47.53
CA PRO A 23 7.14 -13.43 47.75
C PRO A 23 6.11 -12.58 48.51
N ASP A 24 6.58 -11.54 49.19
CA ASP A 24 5.67 -10.54 49.76
C ASP A 24 4.77 -9.93 48.68
N ALA A 25 3.60 -9.42 49.10
CA ALA A 25 2.73 -8.66 48.21
C ALA A 25 3.53 -7.50 47.57
N PRO A 26 3.45 -7.32 46.24
CA PRO A 26 4.22 -6.30 45.56
C PRO A 26 3.71 -4.89 45.90
N SER A 27 4.57 -3.89 45.77
CA SER A 27 4.20 -2.49 45.98
C SER A 27 3.15 -2.02 44.97
N ASN A 28 2.41 -0.96 45.31
CA ASN A 28 1.43 -0.36 44.41
C ASN A 28 1.66 1.17 44.26
N PRO A 29 2.19 1.65 43.12
CA PRO A 29 2.61 0.88 41.95
C PRO A 29 3.84 0.00 42.23
N PRO A 30 4.09 -1.06 41.42
CA PRO A 30 5.28 -1.89 41.57
C PRO A 30 6.56 -1.07 41.46
N SER A 31 7.53 -1.43 42.28
CA SER A 31 8.88 -0.88 42.30
C SER A 31 9.85 -1.77 41.51
N SER A 32 11.08 -1.29 41.28
CA SER A 32 12.13 -2.14 40.71
C SER A 32 12.47 -3.33 41.61
N ALA A 33 12.29 -3.21 42.92
CA ALA A 33 12.48 -4.30 43.86
C ALA A 33 11.41 -5.40 43.68
N ASP A 34 10.18 -5.03 43.30
CA ASP A 34 9.11 -6.00 43.00
C ASP A 34 9.44 -6.82 41.75
N VAL A 35 10.02 -6.19 40.72
CA VAL A 35 10.52 -6.88 39.51
C VAL A 35 11.62 -7.88 39.86
N THR A 36 12.60 -7.46 40.67
CA THR A 36 13.68 -8.36 41.13
C THR A 36 13.13 -9.54 41.93
N ARG A 37 12.21 -9.31 42.87
CA ARG A 37 11.59 -10.38 43.66
C ARG A 37 10.79 -11.36 42.79
N ALA A 38 10.08 -10.87 41.78
CA ALA A 38 9.34 -11.74 40.87
C ALA A 38 10.27 -12.60 39.99
N GLN A 39 11.43 -12.06 39.59
CA GLN A 39 12.47 -12.82 38.90
C GLN A 39 13.10 -13.88 39.81
N GLU A 40 13.45 -13.53 41.04
CA GLU A 40 14.01 -14.46 42.03
C GLU A 40 13.04 -15.60 42.35
N TYR A 41 11.75 -15.30 42.46
CA TYR A 41 10.71 -16.30 42.64
C TYR A 41 10.63 -17.30 41.48
N LEU A 42 10.61 -16.81 40.23
CA LEU A 42 10.60 -17.68 39.05
C LEU A 42 11.83 -18.59 39.01
N VAL A 43 13.01 -18.06 39.36
CA VAL A 43 14.26 -18.84 39.42
C VAL A 43 14.19 -19.90 40.51
N ALA A 44 13.68 -19.56 41.71
CA ALA A 44 13.54 -20.52 42.79
C ALA A 44 12.57 -21.68 42.44
N ILE A 45 11.46 -21.38 41.75
CA ILE A 45 10.51 -22.40 41.27
C ILE A 45 11.16 -23.27 40.18
N TRP A 46 11.93 -22.67 39.26
CA TRP A 46 12.68 -23.42 38.25
C TRP A 46 13.72 -24.35 38.89
N ASP A 47 14.50 -23.86 39.83
CA ASP A 47 15.55 -24.65 40.51
C ASP A 47 14.97 -25.79 41.34
N GLU A 48 13.84 -25.56 42.03
CA GLU A 48 13.12 -26.61 42.76
C GLU A 48 12.58 -27.67 41.78
N LYS A 49 12.04 -27.24 40.64
CA LYS A 49 11.49 -28.13 39.60
C LYS A 49 12.52 -29.09 39.01
N GLN A 50 13.79 -28.68 38.93
CA GLN A 50 14.87 -29.50 38.38
C GLN A 50 15.37 -30.59 39.34
N LYS A 51 14.89 -30.63 40.59
CA LYS A 51 15.32 -31.63 41.57
C LYS A 51 14.69 -33.01 41.27
N PRO A 52 15.42 -34.13 41.52
CA PRO A 52 14.94 -35.50 41.23
C PRO A 52 13.63 -35.92 41.92
N HIS A 53 13.23 -35.21 42.97
CA HIS A 53 11.99 -35.43 43.73
C HIS A 53 11.19 -34.13 43.91
N SER A 54 11.24 -33.25 42.91
CA SER A 54 10.47 -32.01 42.92
C SER A 54 8.99 -32.27 43.20
N THR A 55 8.42 -31.42 44.04
CA THR A 55 6.97 -31.33 44.26
C THR A 55 6.32 -30.24 43.42
N VAL A 56 7.12 -29.43 42.71
CA VAL A 56 6.65 -28.36 41.82
C VAL A 56 6.08 -28.94 40.54
N SER A 57 4.81 -28.69 40.32
CA SER A 57 4.05 -29.03 39.13
C SER A 57 4.32 -28.09 37.94
N ASP A 58 3.93 -28.51 36.74
CA ASP A 58 3.97 -27.66 35.56
C ASP A 58 3.06 -26.43 35.69
N ASP A 59 1.93 -26.57 36.39
CA ASP A 59 0.98 -25.50 36.64
C ASP A 59 1.56 -24.43 37.57
N GLU A 60 2.24 -24.82 38.65
CA GLU A 60 2.94 -23.88 39.54
C GLU A 60 4.05 -23.12 38.82
N PHE A 61 4.80 -23.77 37.93
CA PHE A 61 5.79 -23.10 37.11
C PHE A 61 5.16 -22.12 36.11
N ALA A 62 4.06 -22.51 35.46
CA ALA A 62 3.32 -21.63 34.57
C ALA A 62 2.74 -20.41 35.30
N GLU A 63 2.32 -20.58 36.55
CA GLU A 63 1.83 -19.52 37.40
C GLU A 63 2.93 -18.55 37.85
N ALA A 64 4.12 -19.06 38.20
CA ALA A 64 5.28 -18.22 38.48
C ALA A 64 5.70 -17.38 37.26
N MET A 65 5.61 -17.94 36.05
CA MET A 65 5.85 -17.18 34.81
C MET A 65 4.80 -16.07 34.61
N ARG A 66 3.52 -16.36 34.86
CA ARG A 66 2.44 -15.36 34.77
C ARG A 66 2.65 -14.24 35.78
N TYR A 67 2.92 -14.59 37.04
CA TYR A 67 3.20 -13.64 38.11
C TYR A 67 4.32 -12.66 37.73
N LYS A 68 5.47 -13.18 37.27
CA LYS A 68 6.58 -12.32 36.81
C LYS A 68 6.15 -11.40 35.67
N SER A 69 5.44 -11.93 34.69
CA SER A 69 5.00 -11.16 33.53
C SER A 69 4.01 -10.04 33.90
N ASP A 70 3.16 -10.28 34.90
CA ASP A 70 2.20 -9.29 35.39
C ASP A 70 2.90 -8.17 36.20
N ILE A 71 3.93 -8.50 36.98
CA ILE A 71 4.75 -7.50 37.69
C ILE A 71 5.54 -6.63 36.71
N ASP A 72 6.21 -7.23 35.72
CA ASP A 72 6.99 -6.50 34.70
C ASP A 72 6.11 -5.54 33.89
N SER A 73 4.94 -6.01 33.46
CA SER A 73 4.00 -5.18 32.70
C SER A 73 3.46 -4.03 33.55
N SER A 74 3.07 -4.30 34.80
CA SER A 74 2.58 -3.29 35.75
C SER A 74 3.65 -2.24 36.11
N PHE A 75 4.90 -2.65 36.31
CA PHE A 75 6.03 -1.75 36.52
C PHE A 75 6.25 -0.82 35.32
N ASN A 76 6.28 -1.37 34.10
CA ASN A 76 6.47 -0.59 32.88
C ASN A 76 5.33 0.40 32.61
N LEU A 77 4.08 -0.02 32.84
CA LEU A 77 2.91 0.86 32.72
C LEU A 77 2.93 2.02 33.72
N SER A 78 3.36 1.75 34.96
CA SER A 78 3.50 2.80 35.99
C SER A 78 4.53 3.88 35.60
N ARG A 79 5.65 3.48 34.97
CA ARG A 79 6.66 4.41 34.46
C ARG A 79 6.22 5.21 33.24
N ALA A 80 5.31 4.64 32.43
CA ALA A 80 4.74 5.30 31.26
C ALA A 80 3.60 6.28 31.62
N GLY A 81 3.20 6.39 32.90
CA GLY A 81 2.15 7.30 33.35
C GLY A 81 0.73 6.85 32.95
N VAL A 82 0.53 5.56 32.65
CA VAL A 82 -0.76 5.00 32.25
C VAL A 82 -1.59 4.66 33.50
N ALA A 83 -2.82 5.18 33.59
CA ALA A 83 -3.73 4.97 34.73
C ALA A 83 -4.16 3.49 34.88
N PRO A 84 -4.42 3.02 36.11
CA PRO A 84 -4.63 1.62 36.41
C PRO A 84 -6.09 1.25 36.12
N GLY A 85 -6.28 0.15 35.40
CA GLY A 85 -7.53 -0.22 34.74
C GLY A 85 -7.32 -0.63 33.29
N HIS A 86 -6.13 -0.35 32.73
CA HIS A 86 -5.69 -0.80 31.40
C HIS A 86 -4.51 -1.78 31.47
N ALA A 87 -4.12 -2.21 32.67
CA ALA A 87 -3.12 -3.26 32.86
C ALA A 87 -3.74 -4.60 32.46
N LEU A 88 -3.61 -4.91 31.18
CA LEU A 88 -4.04 -6.17 30.62
C LEU A 88 -3.00 -7.24 30.96
N PRO A 89 -3.42 -8.45 31.34
CA PRO A 89 -2.50 -9.58 31.50
C PRO A 89 -1.61 -9.71 30.26
N ALA A 90 -0.35 -10.12 30.41
CA ALA A 90 0.61 -10.12 29.30
C ALA A 90 0.16 -10.90 28.04
N HIS A 91 -0.73 -11.88 28.18
CA HIS A 91 -1.36 -12.60 27.06
C HIS A 91 -2.38 -11.75 26.27
N MET A 92 -3.00 -10.77 26.91
CA MET A 92 -3.84 -9.76 26.27
C MET A 92 -3.00 -8.62 25.66
N GLY A 93 -1.80 -8.35 26.18
CA GLY A 93 -0.84 -7.43 25.55
C GLY A 93 -0.40 -7.93 24.16
N LEU A 94 -0.09 -9.23 24.04
CA LEU A 94 0.29 -9.84 22.76
C LEU A 94 -0.85 -9.87 21.75
N SER A 95 -2.10 -10.15 22.18
CA SER A 95 -3.24 -10.16 21.27
C SER A 95 -3.55 -8.76 20.71
N GLN A 96 -3.43 -7.72 21.54
CA GLN A 96 -3.57 -6.33 21.08
C GLN A 96 -2.45 -5.92 20.13
N ILE A 97 -1.21 -6.32 20.41
CA ILE A 97 -0.08 -6.09 19.50
C ILE A 97 -0.34 -6.77 18.14
N MET A 98 -0.85 -8.02 18.14
CA MET A 98 -1.17 -8.74 16.90
C MET A 98 -2.29 -8.07 16.11
N VAL A 99 -3.31 -7.53 16.78
CA VAL A 99 -4.38 -6.74 16.12
C VAL A 99 -3.80 -5.47 15.51
N LEU A 100 -2.96 -4.73 16.25
CA LEU A 100 -2.30 -3.51 15.73
C LEU A 100 -1.41 -3.83 14.53
N LEU A 101 -0.60 -4.89 14.59
CA LEU A 101 0.25 -5.33 13.47
C LEU A 101 -0.59 -5.72 12.26
N THR A 102 -1.71 -6.40 12.47
CA THR A 102 -2.64 -6.76 11.39
C THR A 102 -3.23 -5.51 10.75
N ASN A 103 -3.69 -4.55 11.55
CA ASN A 103 -4.23 -3.29 11.06
C ASN A 103 -3.19 -2.46 10.29
N ILE A 104 -1.96 -2.39 10.78
CA ILE A 104 -0.85 -1.73 10.09
C ILE A 104 -0.58 -2.42 8.75
N LYS A 105 -0.50 -3.76 8.73
CA LYS A 105 -0.28 -4.52 7.50
C LYS A 105 -1.38 -4.26 6.46
N THR A 106 -2.64 -4.27 6.89
CA THR A 106 -3.77 -3.96 6.01
C THR A 106 -3.66 -2.52 5.49
N SER A 107 -3.41 -1.55 6.36
CA SER A 107 -3.27 -0.14 5.95
C SER A 107 -2.12 0.08 4.97
N VAL A 108 -0.98 -0.58 5.17
CA VAL A 108 0.16 -0.52 4.21
C VAL A 108 -0.22 -1.14 2.87
N THR A 109 -0.97 -2.24 2.87
CA THR A 109 -1.44 -2.89 1.65
C THR A 109 -2.41 -2.00 0.87
N ASP A 110 -3.34 -1.37 1.58
CA ASP A 110 -4.32 -0.45 1.00
C ASP A 110 -3.61 0.79 0.42
N PHE A 111 -2.64 1.34 1.16
CA PHE A 111 -1.85 2.48 0.68
C PHE A 111 -1.06 2.13 -0.57
N ASN A 112 -0.43 0.95 -0.62
CA ASN A 112 0.31 0.51 -1.80
C ASN A 112 -0.60 0.31 -3.03
N THR A 113 -1.83 -0.16 -2.80
CA THR A 113 -2.85 -0.28 -3.85
C THR A 113 -3.23 1.10 -4.38
N GLN A 114 -3.56 2.04 -3.49
CA GLN A 114 -3.89 3.43 -3.87
C GLN A 114 -2.75 4.11 -4.64
N LEU A 115 -1.50 3.90 -4.23
CA LEU A 115 -0.33 4.46 -4.92
C LEU A 115 -0.18 3.88 -6.33
N THR A 116 -0.44 2.59 -6.50
CA THR A 116 -0.40 1.92 -7.81
C THR A 116 -1.50 2.46 -8.73
N ASP A 117 -2.71 2.64 -8.21
CA ASP A 117 -3.83 3.21 -8.95
C ASP A 117 -3.56 4.66 -9.37
N LEU A 118 -3.04 5.48 -8.44
CA LEU A 118 -2.67 6.87 -8.72
C LEU A 118 -1.61 6.96 -9.80
N ASN A 119 -0.58 6.11 -9.73
CA ASN A 119 0.48 6.07 -10.73
C ASN A 119 -0.06 5.66 -12.11
N THR A 120 -0.97 4.70 -12.16
CA THR A 120 -1.64 4.27 -13.40
C THR A 120 -2.46 5.41 -14.00
N LYS A 121 -3.25 6.10 -13.17
CA LYS A 121 -4.03 7.26 -13.58
C LYS A 121 -3.15 8.39 -14.10
N LEU A 122 -2.09 8.76 -13.37
CA LEU A 122 -1.17 9.83 -13.76
C LEU A 122 -0.45 9.53 -15.07
N LYS A 123 -0.04 8.28 -15.31
CA LYS A 123 0.52 7.87 -16.61
C LYS A 123 -0.49 8.06 -17.75
N SER A 124 -1.75 7.66 -17.54
CA SER A 124 -2.79 7.82 -18.56
C SER A 124 -3.11 9.30 -18.85
N GLU A 125 -3.20 10.14 -17.82
CA GLU A 125 -3.43 11.58 -17.97
C GLU A 125 -2.25 12.27 -18.66
N HIS A 126 -1.01 11.86 -18.35
CA HIS A 126 0.18 12.40 -19.03
C HIS A 126 0.18 12.09 -20.52
N VAL A 127 -0.16 10.85 -20.91
CA VAL A 127 -0.30 10.46 -22.31
C VAL A 127 -1.40 11.29 -23.00
N GLU A 128 -2.55 11.45 -22.36
CA GLU A 128 -3.65 12.25 -22.90
C GLU A 128 -3.25 13.72 -23.10
N ALA A 129 -2.62 14.34 -22.11
CA ALA A 129 -2.13 15.71 -22.19
C ALA A 129 -1.12 15.89 -23.32
N LYS A 130 -0.18 14.95 -23.48
CA LYS A 130 0.82 14.97 -24.57
C LYS A 130 0.12 14.91 -25.94
N ARG A 131 -0.86 14.02 -26.09
CA ARG A 131 -1.63 13.85 -27.34
C ARG A 131 -2.44 15.11 -27.67
N GLU A 132 -3.12 15.69 -26.69
CA GLU A 132 -3.87 16.94 -26.87
C GLU A 132 -2.96 18.12 -27.24
N CYS A 133 -1.79 18.24 -26.61
CA CYS A 133 -0.79 19.25 -26.96
C CYS A 133 -0.32 19.10 -28.42
N ALA A 134 0.01 17.87 -28.84
CA ALA A 134 0.44 17.59 -30.21
C ALA A 134 -0.67 17.89 -31.23
N ALA A 135 -1.91 17.48 -30.93
CA ALA A 135 -3.08 17.78 -31.77
C ALA A 135 -3.31 19.28 -31.91
N LEU A 136 -3.22 20.03 -30.80
CA LEU A 136 -3.38 21.49 -30.82
C LEU A 136 -2.27 22.17 -31.64
N ARG A 137 -1.02 21.71 -31.53
CA ARG A 137 0.06 22.23 -32.38
C ARG A 137 -0.18 21.92 -33.85
N ASN A 138 -0.70 20.75 -34.18
CA ASN A 138 -1.03 20.37 -35.55
C ASN A 138 -2.15 21.23 -36.15
N TYR A 139 -3.13 21.63 -35.32
CA TYR A 139 -4.18 22.56 -35.72
C TYR A 139 -3.63 23.88 -36.27
N HIS A 140 -2.54 24.39 -35.69
CA HIS A 140 -1.89 25.62 -36.14
C HIS A 140 -0.97 25.46 -37.37
N LYS A 141 -0.70 24.23 -37.83
CA LYS A 141 0.28 23.94 -38.90
C LYS A 141 -0.33 23.85 -40.30
N ALA A 142 -1.60 24.21 -40.47
CA ALA A 142 -2.33 24.17 -41.75
C ALA A 142 -2.19 22.82 -42.48
N SER A 143 -1.41 22.76 -43.56
CA SER A 143 -1.16 21.55 -44.38
C SER A 143 0.04 20.70 -43.94
N GLY A 144 0.86 21.21 -43.02
CA GLY A 144 2.06 20.51 -42.52
C GLY A 144 3.25 20.49 -43.50
N LEU A 145 3.15 21.20 -44.64
CA LEU A 145 4.23 21.20 -45.66
C LEU A 145 5.44 22.04 -45.24
N THR A 146 5.23 23.20 -44.63
CA THR A 146 6.30 24.08 -44.14
C THR A 146 6.78 23.71 -42.75
N ILE A 147 5.85 23.35 -41.86
CA ILE A 147 6.12 22.89 -40.51
C ILE A 147 5.44 21.54 -40.35
N PRO A 148 6.20 20.43 -40.23
CA PRO A 148 5.63 19.09 -40.11
C PRO A 148 4.71 18.96 -38.90
N TYR A 149 3.63 18.21 -39.05
CA TYR A 149 2.80 17.76 -37.94
C TYR A 149 3.63 16.98 -36.93
N GLU A 150 3.33 17.19 -35.66
CA GLU A 150 3.81 16.34 -34.58
C GLU A 150 3.09 15.01 -34.62
N ILE A 151 3.82 13.95 -34.30
CA ILE A 151 3.26 12.62 -34.15
C ILE A 151 2.41 12.60 -32.88
N ILE A 152 1.18 12.11 -33.01
CA ILE A 152 0.28 11.90 -31.88
C ILE A 152 0.34 10.44 -31.49
N ASP A 153 0.84 10.19 -30.28
CA ASP A 153 0.91 8.85 -29.69
C ASP A 153 -0.48 8.19 -29.63
N PHE A 154 -0.49 6.87 -29.60
CA PHE A 154 -1.71 6.09 -29.39
C PHE A 154 -2.26 6.23 -27.96
N VAL A 155 -3.45 5.68 -27.73
CA VAL A 155 -4.10 5.75 -26.40
C VAL A 155 -3.28 5.09 -25.30
N ASP A 156 -2.41 4.15 -25.66
CA ASP A 156 -1.47 3.46 -24.77
C ASP A 156 -0.14 4.23 -24.58
N GLY A 157 0.02 5.38 -25.23
CA GLY A 157 1.23 6.21 -25.18
C GLY A 157 2.34 5.77 -26.14
N SER A 158 2.11 4.72 -26.95
CA SER A 158 3.11 4.26 -27.93
C SER A 158 3.17 5.18 -29.16
N ASP A 159 4.37 5.41 -29.68
CA ASP A 159 4.59 6.14 -30.93
C ASP A 159 4.12 5.25 -32.10
N PRO A 160 3.17 5.71 -32.93
CA PRO A 160 2.65 4.93 -34.05
C PRO A 160 3.68 4.59 -35.12
N THR A 161 4.77 5.34 -35.20
CA THR A 161 5.80 5.21 -36.24
C THR A 161 6.97 4.32 -35.82
N GLN A 162 7.11 4.06 -34.52
CA GLN A 162 8.17 3.21 -34.01
C GLN A 162 7.79 1.73 -34.12
N ASN A 163 8.78 0.91 -34.48
CA ASN A 163 8.68 -0.53 -34.36
C ASN A 163 8.93 -0.91 -32.89
N ASN A 164 7.96 -1.55 -32.25
CA ASN A 164 8.02 -1.92 -30.83
C ASN A 164 8.02 -3.44 -30.61
N GLY A 165 8.57 -4.22 -31.55
CA GLY A 165 8.71 -5.68 -31.48
C GLY A 165 7.41 -6.45 -31.73
N ASN A 166 6.28 -5.92 -31.25
CA ASN A 166 4.95 -6.49 -31.45
C ASN A 166 4.19 -5.85 -32.62
N ARG A 167 4.69 -4.75 -33.18
CA ARG A 167 4.03 -3.99 -34.24
C ARG A 167 5.06 -3.36 -35.17
N LEU A 168 4.84 -3.54 -36.48
CA LEU A 168 5.54 -2.75 -37.50
C LEU A 168 5.12 -1.28 -37.40
N GLY A 169 6.11 -0.38 -37.39
CA GLY A 169 5.88 1.06 -37.38
C GLY A 169 5.02 1.49 -38.57
N LEU A 170 4.07 2.39 -38.33
CA LEU A 170 3.21 2.94 -39.36
C LEU A 170 3.87 4.15 -40.07
N PRO A 171 3.45 4.46 -41.31
CA PRO A 171 3.94 5.65 -42.02
C PRO A 171 3.64 6.94 -41.25
N ALA A 172 4.67 7.75 -41.01
CA ALA A 172 4.53 9.00 -40.26
C ALA A 172 3.58 9.99 -40.96
N LEU A 173 2.60 10.52 -40.20
CA LEU A 173 1.61 11.47 -40.68
C LEU A 173 2.08 12.92 -40.47
N THR A 174 3.19 13.28 -41.13
CA THR A 174 3.88 14.56 -40.93
C THR A 174 3.28 15.72 -41.72
N ASN A 175 2.35 15.47 -42.65
CA ASN A 175 1.67 16.51 -43.42
C ASN A 175 0.35 15.98 -44.01
N ALA A 176 -0.44 16.86 -44.61
CA ALA A 176 -1.72 16.54 -45.24
C ALA A 176 -1.58 15.51 -46.37
N GLN A 177 -0.49 15.57 -47.16
CA GLN A 177 -0.26 14.65 -48.26
C GLN A 177 -0.03 13.22 -47.77
N ALA A 178 0.75 13.05 -46.70
CA ALA A 178 0.97 11.76 -46.05
C ALA A 178 -0.35 11.14 -45.58
N LEU A 179 -1.28 11.96 -45.09
CA LEU A 179 -2.62 11.51 -44.70
C LEU A 179 -3.49 11.13 -45.90
N ILE A 180 -3.48 11.93 -46.97
CA ILE A 180 -4.25 11.68 -48.21
C ILE A 180 -3.78 10.38 -48.86
N ASN A 181 -2.46 10.17 -48.92
CA ASN A 181 -1.82 9.01 -49.52
C ASN A 181 -1.77 7.78 -48.61
N LEU A 182 -2.30 7.88 -47.38
CA LEU A 182 -2.25 6.79 -46.42
C LEU A 182 -3.05 5.59 -46.93
N ASP A 183 -2.42 4.41 -46.90
CA ASP A 183 -3.04 3.15 -47.27
C ASP A 183 -4.25 2.83 -46.38
N HIS A 184 -5.21 2.11 -46.95
CA HIS A 184 -6.45 1.74 -46.27
C HIS A 184 -6.22 0.93 -44.99
N ASN A 185 -5.26 -0.01 -45.03
CA ASN A 185 -4.94 -0.86 -43.89
C ASN A 185 -4.22 -0.05 -42.81
N ASP A 186 -3.31 0.85 -43.19
CA ASP A 186 -2.61 1.67 -42.22
C ASP A 186 -3.53 2.72 -41.58
N ALA A 187 -4.44 3.32 -42.34
CA ALA A 187 -5.50 4.17 -41.79
C ALA A 187 -6.37 3.42 -40.77
N GLN A 188 -6.67 2.15 -41.02
CA GLN A 188 -7.39 1.30 -40.06
C GLN A 188 -6.58 1.08 -38.78
N LYS A 189 -5.30 0.71 -38.89
CA LYS A 189 -4.40 0.49 -37.74
C LYS A 189 -4.20 1.76 -36.92
N TYR A 190 -4.15 2.93 -37.57
CA TYR A 190 -4.14 4.22 -36.88
C TYR A 190 -5.41 4.43 -36.05
N LEU A 191 -6.58 4.25 -36.66
CA LEU A 191 -7.86 4.43 -35.95
C LEU A 191 -8.01 3.45 -34.78
N GLN A 192 -7.58 2.20 -34.94
CA GLN A 192 -7.56 1.21 -33.86
C GLN A 192 -6.63 1.64 -32.71
N GLY A 193 -5.41 2.09 -33.01
CA GLY A 193 -4.49 2.60 -31.99
C GLY A 193 -4.99 3.86 -31.29
N TYR A 194 -5.84 4.65 -31.96
CA TYR A 194 -6.57 5.76 -31.32
C TYR A 194 -7.85 5.33 -30.57
N GLY A 195 -8.05 4.04 -30.34
CA GLY A 195 -9.15 3.49 -29.53
C GLY A 195 -10.47 3.32 -30.28
N ILE A 196 -10.51 3.49 -31.61
CA ILE A 196 -11.72 3.24 -32.39
C ILE A 196 -11.91 1.74 -32.57
N ARG A 197 -12.97 1.20 -31.96
CA ARG A 197 -13.33 -0.22 -32.05
C ARG A 197 -13.53 -0.64 -33.52
N PRO A 198 -13.16 -1.88 -33.92
CA PRO A 198 -13.24 -2.33 -35.32
C PRO A 198 -14.62 -2.13 -35.96
N ASN A 199 -15.70 -2.37 -35.22
CA ASN A 199 -17.08 -2.17 -35.69
C ASN A 199 -17.52 -0.71 -35.83
N ARG A 200 -16.71 0.25 -35.36
CA ARG A 200 -16.93 1.70 -35.48
C ARG A 200 -15.99 2.37 -36.48
N ILE A 201 -15.12 1.60 -37.14
CA ILE A 201 -14.23 2.13 -38.18
C ILE A 201 -15.06 2.33 -39.45
N PRO A 202 -15.05 3.53 -40.07
CA PRO A 202 -15.76 3.76 -41.32
C PRO A 202 -15.31 2.77 -42.40
N GLY A 203 -16.24 2.21 -43.17
CA GLY A 203 -15.91 1.35 -44.30
C GLY A 203 -15.02 2.05 -45.34
N PRO A 204 -15.45 3.18 -45.93
CA PRO A 204 -14.73 3.86 -47.00
C PRO A 204 -13.37 4.43 -46.57
N ALA A 205 -12.35 4.29 -47.43
CA ALA A 205 -11.00 4.80 -47.18
C ALA A 205 -10.98 6.32 -46.94
N LEU A 206 -11.72 7.09 -47.74
CA LEU A 206 -11.85 8.53 -47.58
C LEU A 206 -12.45 8.90 -46.21
N ALA A 207 -13.46 8.17 -45.75
CA ALA A 207 -14.09 8.41 -44.46
C ALA A 207 -13.14 8.10 -43.29
N ARG A 208 -12.30 7.06 -43.39
CA ARG A 208 -11.24 6.76 -42.41
C ARG A 208 -10.21 7.88 -42.34
N ARG A 209 -9.71 8.34 -43.49
CA ARG A 209 -8.74 9.44 -43.58
C ARG A 209 -9.32 10.76 -43.05
N LYS A 210 -10.59 11.07 -43.36
CA LYS A 210 -11.31 12.22 -42.77
C LYS A 210 -11.44 12.08 -41.25
N ARG A 211 -11.73 10.88 -40.73
CA ARG A 211 -11.79 10.64 -39.28
C ARG A 211 -10.43 10.83 -38.63
N LEU A 212 -9.37 10.34 -39.27
CA LEU A 212 -7.99 10.46 -38.80
C LEU A 212 -7.52 11.92 -38.81
N ALA A 213 -7.87 12.71 -39.84
CA ALA A 213 -7.62 14.14 -39.89
C ALA A 213 -8.21 14.88 -38.67
N ARG A 214 -9.43 14.51 -38.26
CA ARG A 214 -10.08 15.10 -37.08
C ARG A 214 -9.36 14.75 -35.79
N ILE A 215 -8.88 13.51 -35.64
CA ILE A 215 -8.12 13.08 -34.46
C ILE A 215 -6.80 13.85 -34.38
N ILE A 216 -6.13 14.05 -35.53
CA ILE A 216 -4.86 14.77 -35.63
C ILE A 216 -5.05 16.30 -35.59
N ARG A 217 -6.32 16.76 -35.64
CA ARG A 217 -6.74 18.15 -35.73
C ARG A 217 -6.06 18.91 -36.87
N CYS A 218 -5.81 18.26 -38.01
CA CYS A 218 -5.24 18.92 -39.18
C CYS A 218 -6.32 19.35 -40.18
N SER A 219 -6.04 20.43 -40.92
CA SER A 219 -6.90 20.90 -42.01
C SER A 219 -6.46 20.21 -43.31
N VAL A 220 -7.24 19.26 -43.78
CA VAL A 220 -6.97 18.59 -45.06
C VAL A 220 -8.10 18.90 -46.04
N PRO A 221 -7.81 19.54 -47.18
CA PRO A 221 -8.78 19.71 -48.25
C PRO A 221 -9.04 18.34 -48.89
N MET A 222 -9.93 17.55 -48.30
CA MET A 222 -10.38 16.29 -48.87
C MET A 222 -11.64 16.57 -49.67
N SER A 223 -11.52 16.66 -50.99
CA SER A 223 -12.65 16.81 -51.90
C SER A 223 -13.75 15.81 -51.55
N SER A 224 -14.98 16.31 -51.48
CA SER A 224 -16.17 15.48 -51.49
C SER A 224 -16.36 15.01 -52.93
N ASP A 225 -15.84 13.82 -53.24
CA ASP A 225 -16.32 13.04 -54.37
C ASP A 225 -17.81 12.70 -54.18
#